data_AF-S8EDT7-F1
#
_entry.id   AF-S8EDT7-F1
#
_cell.length_a   1.000
_cell.length_b   1.000
_cell.length_c   1.000
_cell.angle_alpha   90.00
_cell.angle_beta   90.00
_cell.angle_gamma   90.00
#
_symmetry.space_group_name_H-M   'P 1'
#
loop_
_entity.id
_entity.type
_entity.pdbx_description
1 polymer ?
#
loop_
_entity_poly.entity_id
_entity_poly.type
_entity_poly.pdbx_seq_one_letter_code
_entity_poly.pdbx_strand_id
1 'polypeptide(L)'
;MGTLQTWRKAYGAIKDHTKVGLAHVNSDFKDMDVAIVKATNHVECPPKERHVRKILVATSAIRPRADVGYCIHALARRLLKTRNWTVALKTLIVVHRTLREGDPTFREELVNFQLRGPIFQMSNFKDDSSPI
;
A
#
# COMPACT_ATOMS: atom_id res chain seq x y z
N MET A 1 25.81 -15.28 8.58
CA MET A 1 25.03 -14.28 7.81
C MET A 1 23.54 -14.65 7.59
N GLY A 2 23.09 -15.91 7.78
CA GLY A 2 21.70 -16.32 7.48
C GLY A 2 20.63 -16.10 8.58
N THR A 3 21.01 -15.81 9.83
CA THR A 3 20.06 -15.74 10.95
C THR A 3 19.27 -14.43 10.98
N LEU A 4 19.92 -13.28 10.89
CA LEU A 4 19.28 -11.94 10.97
C LEU A 4 18.29 -11.66 9.82
N GLN A 5 18.60 -12.13 8.60
CA GLN A 5 17.69 -12.00 7.46
C GLN A 5 16.42 -12.84 7.64
N THR A 6 16.55 -14.05 8.22
CA THR A 6 15.43 -14.96 8.48
C THR A 6 14.52 -14.40 9.56
N TRP A 7 15.08 -13.85 10.65
CA TRP A 7 14.33 -13.16 11.70
C TRP A 7 13.55 -11.94 11.17
N ARG A 8 14.14 -11.16 10.26
CA ARG A 8 13.45 -10.01 9.62
C ARG A 8 12.26 -10.44 8.78
N LYS A 9 12.45 -11.46 7.93
CA LYS A 9 11.37 -11.99 7.10
C LYS A 9 10.23 -12.52 7.97
N ALA A 10 10.56 -13.19 9.08
CA ALA A 10 9.58 -13.64 10.06
C ALA A 10 8.83 -12.47 10.74
N TYR A 11 9.54 -11.44 11.21
CA TYR A 11 8.90 -10.26 11.82
C TYR A 11 8.00 -9.51 10.83
N GLY A 12 8.45 -9.34 9.59
CA GLY A 12 7.64 -8.75 8.51
C GLY A 12 6.38 -9.56 8.23
N ALA A 13 6.50 -10.89 8.18
CA ALA A 13 5.36 -11.80 8.00
C ALA A 13 4.36 -11.70 9.16
N ILE A 14 4.82 -11.66 10.41
CA ILE A 14 3.96 -11.46 11.60
C ILE A 14 3.22 -10.13 11.50
N LYS A 15 3.93 -9.03 11.18
CA LYS A 15 3.33 -7.71 11.04
C LYS A 15 2.26 -7.65 9.96
N ASP A 16 2.51 -8.29 8.82
CA ASP A 16 1.51 -8.37 7.75
C ASP A 16 0.32 -9.22 8.16
N HIS A 17 0.54 -10.34 8.86
CA HIS A 17 -0.53 -11.19 9.38
C HIS A 17 -1.44 -10.44 10.38
N THR A 18 -0.85 -9.76 11.37
CA THR A 18 -1.59 -8.95 12.33
C THR A 18 -2.35 -7.82 11.65
N LYS A 19 -1.74 -7.14 10.66
CA LYS A 19 -2.43 -6.08 9.91
C LYS A 19 -3.60 -6.61 9.08
N VAL A 20 -3.50 -7.80 8.48
CA VAL A 20 -4.63 -8.43 7.79
C VAL A 20 -5.74 -8.77 8.79
N GLY A 21 -5.39 -9.29 9.97
CA GLY A 21 -6.35 -9.56 11.04
C GLY A 21 -7.09 -8.29 11.50
N LEU A 22 -6.36 -7.21 11.76
CA LEU A 22 -6.93 -5.91 12.13
C LEU A 22 -7.83 -5.34 11.03
N ALA A 23 -7.44 -5.50 9.76
CA ALA A 23 -8.25 -5.05 8.63
C ALA A 23 -9.61 -5.77 8.55
N HIS A 24 -9.71 -7.03 8.98
CA HIS A 24 -11.00 -7.74 8.99
C HIS A 24 -11.99 -7.20 10.02
N VAL A 25 -11.51 -6.49 11.04
CA VAL A 25 -12.34 -5.91 12.11
C VAL A 25 -12.87 -4.52 11.73
N ASN A 26 -12.32 -3.88 10.68
CA ASN A 26 -12.76 -2.58 10.19
C ASN A 26 -13.88 -2.75 9.14
N SER A 27 -15.13 -2.49 9.50
CA SER A 27 -16.29 -3.01 8.75
C SER A 27 -16.39 -2.53 7.29
N ASP A 28 -16.13 -1.25 7.04
CA ASP A 28 -16.58 -0.62 5.78
C ASP A 28 -15.55 -0.74 4.65
N PHE A 29 -14.26 -0.89 5.00
CA PHE A 29 -13.15 -0.94 4.03
C PHE A 29 -12.24 -2.16 4.19
N LYS A 30 -12.66 -3.19 4.94
CA LYS A 30 -11.86 -4.41 5.21
C LYS A 30 -11.20 -5.00 3.97
N ASP A 31 -11.95 -5.15 2.89
CA ASP A 31 -11.47 -5.84 1.69
C ASP A 31 -10.40 -5.02 0.96
N MET A 32 -10.54 -3.69 1.00
CA MET A 32 -9.54 -2.75 0.48
C MET A 32 -8.27 -2.80 1.32
N ASP A 33 -8.38 -2.70 2.65
CA ASP A 33 -7.24 -2.74 3.56
C ASP A 33 -6.46 -4.06 3.41
N VAL A 34 -7.16 -5.18 3.31
CA VAL A 34 -6.55 -6.50 3.10
C VAL A 34 -5.83 -6.55 1.75
N ALA A 35 -6.45 -6.03 0.68
CA ALA A 35 -5.82 -5.99 -0.64
C ALA A 35 -4.54 -5.14 -0.61
N ILE A 36 -4.57 -3.95 0.01
CA ILE A 36 -3.43 -3.06 0.15
C ILE A 36 -2.31 -3.74 0.95
N VAL A 37 -2.61 -4.33 2.11
CA VAL A 37 -1.60 -5.01 2.94
C VAL A 37 -0.98 -6.19 2.19
N LYS A 38 -1.79 -7.02 1.50
CA LYS A 38 -1.27 -8.17 0.75
C LYS A 38 -0.51 -7.76 -0.52
N ALA A 39 -0.86 -6.65 -1.16
CA ALA A 39 -0.12 -6.10 -2.29
C ALA A 39 1.22 -5.48 -1.86
N THR A 40 1.29 -4.91 -0.65
CA THR A 40 2.44 -4.16 -0.11
C THR A 40 3.09 -4.85 1.08
N ASN A 41 3.10 -6.18 1.07
CA ASN A 41 3.73 -6.99 2.13
C ASN A 41 5.27 -6.89 2.08
N HIS A 42 5.93 -7.36 3.14
CA HIS A 42 7.40 -7.28 3.29
C HIS A 42 8.16 -8.34 2.44
N VAL A 43 7.46 -9.11 1.60
CA VAL A 43 8.10 -10.10 0.73
C VAL A 43 8.77 -9.39 -0.44
N GLU A 44 10.07 -9.63 -0.62
CA GLU A 44 10.95 -9.10 -1.68
C GLU A 44 10.62 -9.71 -3.05
N CYS A 45 9.40 -9.47 -3.51
CA CYS A 45 8.92 -9.79 -4.84
C CYS A 45 7.91 -8.72 -5.29
N PRO A 46 7.64 -8.62 -6.60
CA PRO A 46 6.62 -7.70 -7.10
C PRO A 46 5.25 -7.91 -6.42
N PRO A 47 4.40 -6.87 -6.35
CA PRO A 47 3.03 -7.00 -5.85
C PRO A 47 2.28 -8.12 -6.58
N LYS A 48 1.62 -9.00 -5.83
CA LYS A 48 0.85 -10.10 -6.45
C LYS A 48 -0.33 -9.52 -7.23
N GLU A 49 -0.41 -9.91 -8.50
CA GLU A 49 -1.37 -9.37 -9.47
C GLU A 49 -2.82 -9.39 -9.00
N ARG A 50 -3.24 -10.49 -8.37
CA ARG A 50 -4.60 -10.64 -7.83
C ARG A 50 -5.01 -9.54 -6.83
N HIS A 51 -4.05 -8.99 -6.07
CA HIS A 51 -4.34 -7.94 -5.10
C HIS A 51 -4.33 -6.56 -5.77
N VAL A 52 -3.45 -6.34 -6.75
CA VAL A 52 -3.46 -5.12 -7.56
C VAL A 52 -4.76 -4.99 -8.35
N ARG A 53 -5.24 -6.07 -8.98
CA ARG A 53 -6.54 -6.06 -9.68
C ARG A 53 -7.70 -5.72 -8.75
N LYS A 54 -7.70 -6.23 -7.52
CA LYS A 54 -8.74 -5.87 -6.54
C LYS A 54 -8.73 -4.36 -6.24
N ILE A 55 -7.54 -3.76 -6.12
CA ILE A 55 -7.40 -2.31 -5.92
C ILE A 55 -7.92 -1.56 -7.15
N LEU A 56 -7.51 -1.95 -8.37
CA LEU A 56 -7.99 -1.32 -9.62
C LEU A 56 -9.52 -1.34 -9.76
N VAL A 57 -10.15 -2.48 -9.45
CA VAL A 57 -11.62 -2.63 -9.48
C VAL A 57 -12.30 -1.72 -8.45
N ALA A 58 -11.69 -1.58 -7.27
CA ALA A 58 -12.21 -0.76 -6.20
C ALA A 58 -11.92 0.74 -6.37
N THR A 59 -11.09 1.12 -7.34
CA THR A 59 -10.85 2.51 -7.76
C THR A 59 -11.46 2.85 -9.11
N SER A 60 -12.44 2.07 -9.59
CA SER A 60 -13.10 2.31 -10.88
C SER A 60 -14.19 3.40 -10.78
N ALA A 61 -14.57 4.02 -11.91
CA ALA A 61 -15.61 5.07 -11.95
C ALA A 61 -16.98 4.63 -11.42
N ILE A 62 -17.25 3.32 -11.39
CA ILE A 62 -18.51 2.75 -10.88
C ILE A 62 -18.56 2.82 -9.35
N ARG A 63 -17.40 2.97 -8.69
CA ARG A 63 -17.30 2.99 -7.23
C ARG A 63 -17.58 4.39 -6.67
N PRO A 64 -18.14 4.47 -5.44
CA PRO A 64 -18.27 5.73 -4.73
C PRO A 64 -16.92 6.46 -4.61
N ARG A 65 -16.92 7.79 -4.80
CA ARG A 65 -15.70 8.62 -4.63
C ARG A 65 -15.06 8.47 -3.25
N ALA A 66 -15.87 8.19 -2.22
CA ALA A 66 -15.38 7.91 -0.87
C ALA A 66 -14.46 6.67 -0.83
N ASP A 67 -14.75 5.61 -1.60
CA ASP A 67 -13.92 4.39 -1.67
C ASP A 67 -12.58 4.68 -2.33
N VAL A 68 -12.60 5.48 -3.40
CA VAL A 68 -11.39 5.92 -4.12
C VAL A 68 -10.52 6.79 -3.21
N GLY A 69 -11.13 7.79 -2.56
CA GLY A 69 -10.45 8.64 -1.59
C GLY A 69 -9.88 7.86 -0.40
N TYR A 70 -10.61 6.86 0.10
CA TYR A 70 -10.13 5.96 1.13
C TYR A 70 -8.91 5.16 0.66
N CYS A 71 -8.95 4.60 -0.56
CA CYS A 71 -7.83 3.86 -1.14
C CYS A 71 -6.56 4.72 -1.21
N ILE A 72 -6.68 5.94 -1.73
CA ILE A 72 -5.58 6.91 -1.80
C ILE A 72 -5.04 7.20 -0.40
N HIS A 73 -5.92 7.49 0.56
CA HIS A 73 -5.54 7.73 1.94
C HIS A 73 -4.80 6.52 2.55
N ALA A 74 -5.29 5.30 2.32
CA ALA A 74 -4.71 4.09 2.86
C ALA A 74 -3.32 3.81 2.27
N LEU A 75 -3.12 4.02 0.96
CA LEU A 75 -1.82 3.91 0.30
C LEU A 75 -0.84 4.98 0.80
N ALA A 76 -1.27 6.24 0.90
CA ALA A 76 -0.45 7.33 1.44
C ALA A 76 -0.02 7.04 2.90
N ARG A 77 -0.96 6.57 3.73
CA ARG A 77 -0.70 6.16 5.12
C ARG A 77 0.27 4.98 5.19
N ARG A 78 0.18 4.01 4.28
CA ARG A 78 1.11 2.86 4.22
C ARG A 78 2.53 3.32 3.92
N LEU A 79 2.68 4.27 3.00
CA LEU A 79 3.96 4.86 2.62
C LEU A 79 4.57 5.70 3.77
N LEU A 80 3.76 6.53 4.42
CA LEU A 80 4.20 7.38 5.53
C LEU A 80 4.68 6.57 6.76
N LYS A 81 4.03 5.44 7.05
CA LYS A 81 4.30 4.64 8.25
C LYS A 81 5.36 3.55 8.06
N THR A 82 5.79 3.27 6.83
CA THR A 82 6.80 2.24 6.59
C THR A 82 8.20 2.84 6.67
N ARG A 83 9.15 2.06 7.20
CA ARG A 83 10.59 2.30 7.05
C ARG A 83 11.27 1.23 6.20
N ASN A 84 10.48 0.32 5.63
CA ASN A 84 11.00 -0.79 4.83
C ASN A 84 10.87 -0.48 3.33
N TRP A 85 11.99 -0.59 2.61
CA TRP A 85 12.12 -0.25 1.20
C TRP A 85 11.18 -1.10 0.33
N THR A 86 11.02 -2.39 0.64
CA THR A 86 10.16 -3.31 -0.11
C THR A 86 8.70 -2.86 -0.04
N VAL A 87 8.21 -2.52 1.15
CA VAL A 87 6.84 -2.03 1.33
C VAL A 87 6.66 -0.69 0.62
N ALA A 88 7.63 0.23 0.74
CA ALA A 88 7.57 1.53 0.10
C ALA A 88 7.50 1.40 -1.43
N LEU A 89 8.43 0.63 -2.01
CA LEU A 89 8.50 0.39 -3.46
C LEU A 89 7.23 -0.28 -3.97
N LYS A 90 6.73 -1.32 -3.29
CA LYS A 90 5.47 -1.99 -3.69
C LYS A 90 4.27 -1.05 -3.62
N THR A 91 4.23 -0.15 -2.64
CA THR A 91 3.17 0.88 -2.54
C THR A 91 3.24 1.83 -3.73
N LEU A 92 4.43 2.30 -4.10
CA LEU A 92 4.63 3.16 -5.28
C LEU A 92 4.29 2.44 -6.58
N ILE A 93 4.62 1.15 -6.72
CA ILE A 93 4.22 0.33 -7.88
C ILE A 93 2.69 0.25 -7.98
N VAL A 94 2.00 0.02 -6.86
CA VAL A 94 0.53 -0.02 -6.85
C VAL A 94 -0.06 1.32 -7.29
N VAL A 95 0.43 2.44 -6.75
CA VAL A 95 -0.01 3.80 -7.16
C VAL A 95 0.26 4.06 -8.64
N HIS A 96 1.45 3.70 -9.12
CA HIS A 96 1.80 3.88 -10.53
C HIS A 96 0.86 3.07 -11.43
N ARG A 97 0.53 1.83 -11.05
CA ARG A 97 -0.39 0.99 -11.82
C ARG A 97 -1.83 1.49 -11.77
N THR A 98 -2.31 2.00 -10.64
CA THR A 98 -3.64 2.64 -10.58
C THR A 98 -3.71 3.90 -11.45
N LEU A 99 -2.62 4.66 -11.56
CA LEU A 99 -2.55 5.81 -12.47
C LEU A 99 -2.45 5.42 -13.95
N ARG A 100 -1.79 4.29 -14.26
CA ARG A 100 -1.55 3.86 -15.65
C ARG A 100 -2.66 3.00 -16.25
N GLU A 101 -3.25 2.13 -15.44
CA GLU A 101 -4.20 1.10 -15.87
C GLU A 101 -5.60 1.32 -15.28
N GLY A 102 -5.74 2.22 -14.30
CA GLY A 102 -6.99 2.51 -13.64
C GLY A 102 -7.83 3.59 -14.34
N ASP A 103 -8.98 3.87 -13.74
CA ASP A 103 -9.93 4.86 -14.23
C ASP A 103 -9.43 6.30 -13.96
N PRO A 104 -9.73 7.28 -14.84
CA PRO A 104 -9.39 8.70 -14.62
C PRO A 104 -9.85 9.25 -13.26
N THR A 105 -10.93 8.72 -12.69
CA THR A 105 -11.44 9.08 -11.35
C THR A 105 -10.36 9.01 -10.27
N PHE A 106 -9.48 8.00 -10.32
CA PHE A 106 -8.38 7.89 -9.35
C PHE A 106 -7.40 9.05 -9.46
N ARG A 107 -7.09 9.49 -10.69
CA ARG A 107 -6.19 10.62 -10.94
C ARG A 107 -6.79 11.93 -10.44
N GLU A 108 -8.08 12.15 -10.68
CA GLU A 108 -8.80 13.33 -10.20
C GLU A 108 -8.79 13.41 -8.67
N GLU A 109 -9.16 12.31 -8.00
CA GLU A 109 -9.13 12.24 -6.53
C GLU A 109 -7.70 12.37 -5.98
N LEU A 110 -6.69 11.86 -6.68
CA LEU A 110 -5.29 12.02 -6.26
C LEU A 110 -4.86 13.49 -6.30
N VAL A 111 -5.26 14.23 -7.33
CA VAL A 111 -5.00 15.68 -7.42
C VAL A 111 -5.72 16.43 -6.30
N ASN A 112 -7.00 16.12 -6.06
CA ASN A 112 -7.76 16.71 -4.95
C ASN A 112 -7.12 16.43 -3.59
N PHE A 113 -6.58 15.23 -3.42
CA PHE A 113 -5.88 14.84 -2.20
C PHE A 113 -4.54 15.59 -2.06
N GLN A 114 -3.79 15.83 -3.15
CA GLN A 114 -2.54 16.59 -3.12
C GLN A 114 -2.75 18.04 -2.69
N LEU A 115 -3.88 18.65 -3.07
CA LEU A 115 -4.24 19.99 -2.62
C LEU A 115 -4.44 20.07 -1.10
N ARG A 116 -4.71 18.95 -0.43
CA ARG A 116 -4.89 18.88 1.04
C ARG A 116 -3.57 18.58 1.77
N GLY A 117 -2.50 18.23 1.06
CA GLY A 117 -1.19 17.97 1.65
C GLY A 117 -0.30 17.04 0.82
N PRO A 118 0.99 16.90 1.20
CA PRO A 118 1.95 16.07 0.48
C PRO A 118 1.61 14.57 0.62
N ILE A 119 1.40 13.89 -0.51
CA ILE A 119 1.02 12.47 -0.55
C ILE A 119 2.23 11.53 -0.46
N PHE A 120 3.30 11.87 -1.18
CA PHE A 120 4.48 11.01 -1.35
C PHE A 120 5.73 11.67 -0.78
N GLN A 121 5.70 12.07 0.49
CA GLN A 121 6.87 12.65 1.16
C GLN A 121 7.92 11.57 1.43
N MET A 122 8.71 11.27 0.40
CA MET A 122 9.76 10.24 0.39
C MET A 122 11.17 10.83 0.33
N SER A 123 11.32 12.15 0.28
CA SER A 123 12.62 12.82 0.14
C SER A 123 13.62 12.45 1.24
N ASN A 124 13.12 12.22 2.45
CA ASN A 124 13.92 11.82 3.62
C ASN A 124 13.73 10.34 3.97
N PHE A 125 13.15 9.54 3.06
CA PHE A 125 12.94 8.12 3.32
C PHE A 125 14.28 7.40 3.43
N LYS A 126 14.48 6.71 4.54
CA LYS A 126 15.64 5.87 4.78
C LYS A 126 15.17 4.52 5.28
N ASP A 127 15.70 3.46 4.67
CA ASP A 127 15.54 2.12 5.21
C ASP A 127 16.73 1.76 6.11
N ASP A 128 16.50 1.85 7.42
CA ASP A 128 17.48 1.51 8.44
C ASP A 128 17.61 -0.02 8.65
N SER A 129 16.93 -0.84 7.86
CA SER A 129 16.98 -2.29 7.99
C SER A 129 18.17 -2.92 7.26
N SER A 130 18.93 -2.22 6.43
CA SER A 130 20.16 -2.78 5.86
C SER A 130 21.31 -2.72 6.87
N PRO A 131 22.02 -3.82 7.18
CA PRO A 131 23.29 -3.70 7.87
C PRO A 131 24.30 -3.03 6.92
N ILE A 132 25.07 -2.10 7.46
CA ILE A 132 26.36 -1.69 6.88
C ILE A 132 27.30 -2.90 7.00
#